data_AF-A0A420YUC4-F1
#
_entry.id   AF-A0A420YUC4-F1
#
_cell.length_a   1.000
_cell.length_b   1.000
_cell.length_c   1.000
_cell.angle_alpha   90.00
_cell.angle_beta   90.00
_cell.angle_gamma   90.00
#
_symmetry.space_group_name_H-M   'P 1'
#
loop_
_entity.id
_entity.type
_entity.pdbx_description
1 polymer ?
#
loop_
_entity_poly.entity_id
_entity_poly.type
_entity_poly.pdbx_seq_one_letter_code
_entity_poly.pdbx_strand_id
1 'polypeptide(L)'
;MKIVGLTGGISSGKSTVSSYLKQLKIPVIDADEVARKVVEPNSQGAIEIRKAFGSDVFEEDGSLNRQKLGALIFSNAENRQKLDDLLQPLIKIMILDEIEEYRQKGETMIVLDLPLLFEKYYEELCEEIIVVYIPKELQLERLMRRNQYTKQEALSRIDSQLSIEEKRKRATVLLDNQGTIQQLYQQVEQWLVETKNDILQ
;
A
#
# COMPACT_ATOMS: atom_id res chain seq x y z
N MET A 1 -15.81 -13.19 -5.84
CA MET A 1 -14.53 -13.04 -5.13
C MET A 1 -14.56 -11.70 -4.44
N LYS A 2 -14.55 -11.68 -3.10
CA LYS A 2 -14.61 -10.46 -2.29
C LYS A 2 -13.27 -9.72 -2.36
N ILE A 3 -13.28 -8.42 -2.65
CA ILE A 3 -12.08 -7.58 -2.68
C ILE A 3 -12.01 -6.73 -1.42
N VAL A 4 -10.98 -6.97 -0.61
CA VAL A 4 -10.79 -6.29 0.68
C VAL A 4 -9.62 -5.33 0.60
N GLY A 5 -9.83 -4.06 0.92
CA GLY A 5 -8.77 -3.08 1.03
C GLY A 5 -8.12 -3.12 2.42
N LEU A 6 -6.81 -3.25 2.50
CA LEU A 6 -6.04 -3.13 3.74
C LEU A 6 -5.25 -1.83 3.71
N THR A 7 -5.54 -0.93 4.64
CA THR A 7 -4.84 0.34 4.76
C THR A 7 -4.51 0.67 6.22
N GLY A 8 -3.81 1.78 6.40
CA GLY A 8 -3.36 2.26 7.70
C GLY A 8 -2.51 3.50 7.54
N GLY A 9 -2.23 4.15 8.66
CA GLY A 9 -1.28 5.25 8.70
C GLY A 9 0.15 4.74 8.81
N ILE A 10 1.13 5.65 8.66
CA ILE A 10 2.54 5.32 8.89
C ILE A 10 2.73 4.68 10.27
N SER A 11 3.54 3.62 10.30
CA SER A 11 3.89 2.85 11.51
C SER A 11 2.70 2.18 12.22
N SER A 12 1.55 2.05 11.57
CA SER A 12 0.37 1.41 12.18
C SER A 12 0.46 -0.11 12.30
N GLY A 13 1.41 -0.76 11.62
CA GLY A 13 1.54 -2.23 11.62
C GLY A 13 0.78 -2.93 10.50
N LYS A 14 0.32 -2.19 9.48
CA LYS A 14 -0.27 -2.75 8.25
C LYS A 14 0.53 -3.92 7.66
N SER A 15 1.85 -3.77 7.55
CA SER A 15 2.74 -4.82 7.03
C SER A 15 2.75 -6.09 7.89
N THR A 16 2.48 -5.97 9.20
CA THR A 16 2.35 -7.12 10.10
C THR A 16 1.07 -7.89 9.78
N VAL A 17 -0.04 -7.18 9.58
CA VAL A 17 -1.31 -7.79 9.16
C VAL A 17 -1.19 -8.44 7.79
N SER A 18 -0.65 -7.75 6.79
CA SER A 18 -0.50 -8.31 5.44
C SER A 18 0.43 -9.53 5.42
N SER A 19 1.53 -9.51 6.17
CA SER A 19 2.41 -10.68 6.31
C SER A 19 1.70 -11.86 6.96
N TYR A 20 0.88 -11.61 7.98
CA TYR A 20 0.15 -12.65 8.67
C TYR A 20 -0.95 -13.27 7.79
N LEU A 21 -1.66 -12.45 7.01
CA LEU A 21 -2.62 -12.94 6.00
C LEU A 21 -1.95 -13.83 4.95
N LYS A 22 -0.77 -13.45 4.45
CA LYS A 22 0.05 -14.28 3.55
C LYS A 22 0.41 -15.63 4.21
N GLN A 23 0.73 -15.66 5.51
CA GLN A 23 1.00 -16.90 6.25
C GLN A 23 -0.23 -17.81 6.33
N LEU A 24 -1.42 -17.22 6.51
CA LEU A 24 -2.71 -17.90 6.50
C LEU A 24 -3.21 -18.28 5.09
N LYS A 25 -2.36 -18.13 4.06
CA LYS A 25 -2.66 -18.45 2.66
C LYS A 25 -3.79 -17.61 2.06
N ILE A 26 -4.03 -16.43 2.60
CA ILE A 26 -4.91 -15.44 1.97
C ILE A 26 -4.10 -14.69 0.90
N PRO A 27 -4.58 -14.62 -0.36
CA PRO A 27 -3.92 -13.82 -1.38
C PRO A 27 -3.85 -12.35 -0.99
N VAL A 28 -2.65 -11.76 -1.12
CA VAL A 28 -2.41 -10.34 -0.87
C VAL A 28 -1.70 -9.74 -2.07
N ILE A 29 -2.30 -8.71 -2.67
CA ILE A 29 -1.68 -7.87 -3.70
C ILE A 29 -1.08 -6.66 -3.00
N ASP A 30 0.24 -6.55 -2.99
CA ASP A 30 0.97 -5.44 -2.35
C ASP A 30 1.24 -4.33 -3.38
N ALA A 31 0.65 -3.16 -3.17
CA ALA A 31 0.79 -2.05 -4.10
C ALA A 31 2.22 -1.50 -4.19
N ASP A 32 3.03 -1.63 -3.13
CA ASP A 32 4.45 -1.26 -3.18
C ASP A 32 5.24 -2.26 -4.03
N GLU A 33 4.89 -3.55 -4.01
CA GLU A 33 5.46 -4.56 -4.90
C GLU A 33 5.03 -4.32 -6.35
N VAL A 34 3.74 -4.06 -6.59
CA VAL A 34 3.21 -3.72 -7.92
C VAL A 34 3.90 -2.48 -8.49
N ALA A 35 4.04 -1.41 -7.71
CA ALA A 35 4.73 -0.20 -8.15
C ALA A 35 6.20 -0.45 -8.54
N ARG A 36 6.85 -1.48 -7.97
CA ARG A 36 8.19 -1.89 -8.40
C ARG A 36 8.15 -2.66 -9.72
N LYS A 37 7.22 -3.60 -9.88
CA LYS A 37 7.03 -4.38 -11.11
C LYS A 37 6.69 -3.51 -12.31
N VAL A 38 5.87 -2.47 -12.12
CA VAL A 38 5.48 -1.53 -13.18
C VAL A 38 6.67 -0.85 -13.85
N VAL A 39 7.82 -0.76 -13.18
CA VAL A 39 9.04 -0.10 -13.70
C VAL A 39 10.21 -1.07 -13.89
N GLU A 40 9.95 -2.38 -13.91
CA GLU A 40 10.97 -3.38 -14.25
C GLU A 40 11.51 -3.18 -15.68
N PRO A 41 12.72 -3.67 -15.99
CA PRO A 41 13.29 -3.56 -17.34
C PRO A 41 12.30 -4.04 -18.42
N ASN A 42 12.19 -3.27 -19.50
CA ASN A 42 11.28 -3.50 -20.63
C ASN A 42 9.77 -3.34 -20.33
N SER A 43 9.38 -2.92 -19.13
CA SER A 43 7.99 -2.60 -18.83
C SER A 43 7.54 -1.30 -19.51
N GLN A 44 6.21 -1.13 -19.64
CA GLN A 44 5.64 0.14 -20.12
C GLN A 44 6.04 1.32 -19.23
N GLY A 45 6.08 1.13 -17.90
CA GLY A 45 6.50 2.19 -16.97
C GLY A 45 7.95 2.61 -17.18
N ALA A 46 8.86 1.65 -17.41
CA ALA A 46 10.26 1.95 -17.70
C ALA A 46 10.42 2.71 -19.03
N ILE A 47 9.66 2.34 -20.06
CA ILE A 47 9.66 3.04 -21.36
C ILE A 47 9.20 4.49 -21.20
N GLU A 48 8.09 4.71 -20.50
CA GLU A 48 7.55 6.06 -20.30
C GLU A 48 8.45 6.93 -19.41
N ILE A 49 9.05 6.36 -18.34
CA ILE A 49 10.04 7.08 -17.52
C ILE A 49 11.23 7.52 -18.39
N ARG A 50 11.74 6.64 -19.26
CA ARG A 50 12.88 6.97 -20.15
C ARG A 50 12.55 8.13 -21.08
N LYS A 51 11.33 8.18 -21.63
CA LYS A 51 10.86 9.30 -22.44
C LYS A 51 10.74 10.60 -21.62
N ALA A 52 10.27 10.51 -20.39
CA ALA A 52 9.96 11.67 -19.56
C ALA A 52 11.16 12.29 -18.84
N PHE A 53 12.13 11.46 -18.42
CA PHE A 53 13.26 11.84 -17.56
C PHE A 53 14.64 11.52 -18.15
N GLY A 54 14.68 10.93 -19.35
CA GLY A 54 15.92 10.56 -20.04
C GLY A 54 16.47 9.20 -19.62
N SER A 55 17.53 8.76 -20.30
CA SER A 55 18.19 7.48 -20.02
C SER A 55 19.10 7.51 -18.79
N ASP A 56 19.48 8.68 -18.30
CA ASP A 56 20.43 8.84 -17.19
C ASP A 56 19.91 8.29 -15.87
N VAL A 57 18.59 8.13 -15.73
CA VAL A 57 17.92 7.53 -14.56
C VAL A 57 17.89 5.99 -14.60
N PHE A 58 18.54 5.37 -15.57
CA PHE A 58 18.67 3.92 -15.69
C PHE A 58 20.12 3.48 -15.53
N GLU A 59 20.30 2.25 -15.07
CA GLU A 59 21.57 1.53 -15.10
C GLU A 59 21.84 0.93 -16.50
N GLU A 60 23.06 0.46 -16.72
CA GLU A 60 23.46 -0.18 -17.98
C GLU A 60 22.68 -1.46 -18.29
N ASP A 61 22.23 -2.18 -17.25
CA ASP A 61 21.40 -3.39 -17.37
C ASP A 61 19.92 -3.08 -17.68
N GLY A 62 19.56 -1.79 -17.80
CA GLY A 62 18.21 -1.34 -18.08
C GLY A 62 17.31 -1.22 -16.85
N SER A 63 17.81 -1.54 -15.65
CA SER A 63 17.09 -1.32 -14.40
C SER A 63 17.01 0.16 -14.02
N LEU A 64 15.96 0.54 -13.29
CA LEU A 64 15.75 1.93 -12.89
C LEU A 64 16.67 2.29 -11.71
N ASN A 65 17.52 3.31 -11.89
CA ASN A 65 18.28 3.91 -10.81
C ASN A 65 17.37 4.80 -9.95
N ARG A 66 16.81 4.20 -8.89
CA ARG A 66 15.88 4.87 -7.97
C ARG A 66 16.50 6.06 -7.24
N GLN A 67 17.82 6.04 -7.00
CA GLN A 67 18.50 7.14 -6.35
C GLN A 67 18.57 8.37 -7.25
N LYS A 68 18.93 8.19 -8.52
CA LYS A 68 18.97 9.26 -9.53
C LYS A 68 17.57 9.81 -9.81
N LEU A 69 16.59 8.93 -10.04
CA LEU A 69 15.21 9.37 -10.23
C LEU A 69 14.68 10.10 -8.98
N GLY A 70 14.96 9.55 -7.80
CA GLY A 70 14.61 10.15 -6.51
C GLY A 70 15.16 11.57 -6.36
N ALA A 71 16.43 11.80 -6.71
CA ALA A 71 17.05 13.12 -6.67
C ALA A 71 16.36 14.13 -7.61
N LEU A 72 15.93 13.70 -8.79
CA LEU A 72 15.23 14.55 -9.77
C LEU A 72 13.82 14.96 -9.33
N ILE A 73 13.10 14.09 -8.62
CA ILE A 73 11.71 14.34 -8.19
C ILE A 73 11.61 14.92 -6.78
N PHE A 74 12.65 14.77 -5.95
CA PHE A 74 12.63 15.25 -4.57
C PHE A 74 12.62 16.79 -4.51
N SER A 75 13.48 17.43 -5.30
CA SER A 75 13.61 18.90 -5.35
C SER A 75 12.63 19.58 -6.30
N ASN A 76 11.93 18.83 -7.16
CA ASN A 76 11.03 19.37 -8.17
C ASN A 76 9.63 18.76 -8.08
N ALA A 77 8.65 19.58 -7.66
CA ALA A 77 7.27 19.16 -7.50
C ALA A 77 6.58 18.81 -8.83
N GLU A 78 6.91 19.51 -9.92
CA GLU A 78 6.39 19.24 -11.26
C GLU A 78 6.88 17.87 -11.75
N ASN A 79 8.17 17.56 -11.58
CA ASN A 79 8.74 16.26 -11.92
C ASN A 79 8.09 15.12 -11.12
N ARG A 80 7.84 15.35 -9.83
CA ARG A 80 7.16 14.36 -8.98
C ARG A 80 5.72 14.12 -9.44
N GLN A 81 4.98 15.19 -9.75
CA GLN A 81 3.62 15.06 -10.28
C GLN A 81 3.61 14.31 -11.61
N LYS A 82 4.52 14.68 -12.53
CA LYS A 82 4.67 14.01 -13.83
C LYS A 82 4.95 12.51 -13.69
N LEU A 83 5.80 12.12 -12.74
CA LEU A 83 6.07 10.69 -12.47
C LEU A 83 4.83 9.98 -11.92
N ASP A 84 4.12 10.63 -10.99
CA ASP A 84 2.90 10.08 -10.38
C ASP A 84 1.79 9.89 -11.42
N ASP A 85 1.54 10.89 -12.27
CA ASP A 85 0.54 10.85 -13.36
C ASP A 85 0.84 9.75 -14.38
N LEU A 86 2.13 9.50 -14.64
CA LEU A 86 2.59 8.46 -15.55
C LEU A 86 2.39 7.06 -14.97
N LEU A 87 2.73 6.87 -13.69
CA LEU A 87 2.74 5.54 -13.06
C LEU A 87 1.39 5.12 -12.50
N GLN A 88 0.59 6.05 -11.98
CA GLN A 88 -0.68 5.74 -11.33
C GLN A 88 -1.65 4.91 -12.20
N PRO A 89 -1.88 5.24 -13.50
CA PRO A 89 -2.74 4.40 -14.35
C PRO A 89 -2.14 3.01 -14.59
N LEU A 90 -0.82 2.90 -14.75
CA LEU A 90 -0.14 1.62 -14.98
C LEU A 90 -0.21 0.70 -13.75
N ILE A 91 -0.05 1.28 -12.55
CA ILE A 91 -0.22 0.55 -11.28
C ILE A 91 -1.65 0.07 -11.14
N LYS A 92 -2.64 0.91 -11.44
CA LYS A 92 -4.06 0.52 -11.36
C LYS A 92 -4.37 -0.64 -12.32
N ILE A 93 -3.86 -0.60 -13.56
CA ILE A 93 -4.03 -1.69 -14.53
C ILE A 93 -3.42 -2.99 -14.00
N MET A 94 -2.17 -2.96 -13.54
CA MET A 94 -1.51 -4.17 -13.03
C MET A 94 -2.21 -4.75 -11.80
N ILE A 95 -2.75 -3.91 -10.90
CA ILE A 95 -3.59 -4.38 -9.78
C ILE A 95 -4.83 -5.10 -10.34
N LEU A 96 -5.54 -4.52 -11.29
CA LEU A 96 -6.75 -5.13 -11.87
C LEU A 96 -6.42 -6.47 -12.56
N ASP A 97 -5.28 -6.57 -13.24
CA ASP A 97 -4.82 -7.81 -13.86
C ASP A 97 -4.53 -8.88 -12.81
N GLU A 98 -3.80 -8.54 -11.73
CA GLU A 98 -3.53 -9.49 -10.63
C GLU A 98 -4.83 -9.93 -9.93
N ILE A 99 -5.82 -9.04 -9.78
CA ILE A 99 -7.15 -9.38 -9.25
C ILE A 99 -7.81 -10.44 -10.16
N GLU A 100 -7.80 -10.23 -11.47
CA GLU A 100 -8.41 -11.15 -12.41
C GLU A 100 -7.70 -12.51 -12.45
N GLU A 101 -6.36 -12.54 -12.32
CA GLU A 101 -5.61 -13.79 -12.20
C GLU A 101 -6.04 -14.62 -10.98
N TYR A 102 -6.23 -14.00 -9.81
CA TYR A 102 -6.72 -14.71 -8.63
C TYR A 102 -8.18 -15.17 -8.79
N ARG A 103 -9.01 -14.37 -9.45
CA ARG A 103 -10.38 -14.77 -9.79
C ARG A 103 -10.40 -16.03 -10.65
N GLN A 104 -9.54 -16.11 -11.66
CA GLN A 104 -9.41 -17.28 -12.54
C GLN A 104 -8.87 -18.51 -11.81
N LYS A 105 -8.05 -18.33 -10.77
CA LYS A 105 -7.59 -19.41 -9.88
C LYS A 105 -8.68 -19.92 -8.92
N GLY A 106 -9.85 -19.27 -8.89
CA GLY A 106 -10.98 -19.67 -8.05
C GLY A 106 -10.88 -19.15 -6.61
N GLU A 107 -10.03 -18.14 -6.35
CA GLU A 107 -9.97 -17.53 -5.02
C GLU A 107 -11.30 -16.85 -4.69
N THR A 108 -11.75 -17.03 -3.45
CA THR A 108 -13.03 -16.46 -3.00
C THR A 108 -12.84 -15.07 -2.39
N MET A 109 -11.63 -14.72 -1.99
CA MET A 109 -11.28 -13.44 -1.40
C MET A 109 -9.82 -13.08 -1.70
N ILE A 110 -9.57 -11.78 -1.85
CA ILE A 110 -8.23 -11.21 -1.94
C ILE A 110 -8.11 -9.96 -1.07
N VAL A 111 -6.89 -9.63 -0.66
CA VAL A 111 -6.60 -8.41 0.09
C VAL A 111 -5.66 -7.50 -0.70
N LEU A 112 -6.05 -6.24 -0.89
CA LEU A 112 -5.24 -5.21 -1.52
C LEU A 112 -4.50 -4.43 -0.42
N ASP A 113 -3.19 -4.62 -0.30
CA ASP A 113 -2.38 -3.89 0.68
C ASP A 113 -1.98 -2.51 0.12
N LEU A 114 -2.72 -1.47 0.53
CA LEU A 114 -2.73 -0.13 -0.07
C LEU A 114 -2.54 0.97 1.01
N PRO A 115 -1.30 1.43 1.28
CA PRO A 115 -1.06 2.51 2.24
C PRO A 115 -1.82 3.81 1.91
N LEU A 116 -1.93 4.11 0.62
CA LEU A 116 -2.57 5.32 0.08
C LEU A 116 -3.95 5.02 -0.53
N LEU A 117 -4.67 4.04 0.01
CA LEU A 117 -5.94 3.53 -0.52
C LEU A 117 -6.90 4.69 -0.84
N PHE A 118 -7.17 5.54 0.14
CA PHE A 118 -8.12 6.65 0.04
C PHE A 118 -7.58 7.82 -0.76
N GLU A 119 -6.28 8.08 -0.64
CA GLU A 119 -5.60 9.18 -1.32
C GLU A 119 -5.52 8.96 -2.84
N LYS A 120 -5.62 7.70 -3.28
CA LYS A 120 -5.56 7.29 -4.68
C LYS A 120 -6.88 6.72 -5.22
N TYR A 121 -7.97 6.86 -4.47
CA TYR A 121 -9.32 6.45 -4.86
C TYR A 121 -9.46 4.94 -5.15
N TYR A 122 -8.66 4.11 -4.47
CA TYR A 122 -8.76 2.64 -4.61
C TYR A 122 -9.91 2.03 -3.80
N GLU A 123 -10.56 2.81 -2.92
CA GLU A 123 -11.76 2.39 -2.20
C GLU A 123 -12.87 1.90 -3.14
N GLU A 124 -12.96 2.42 -4.37
CA GLU A 124 -13.95 2.02 -5.36
C GLU A 124 -13.78 0.56 -5.83
N LEU A 125 -12.60 -0.02 -5.63
CA LEU A 125 -12.33 -1.42 -5.94
C LEU A 125 -12.71 -2.37 -4.80
N CYS A 126 -12.95 -1.84 -3.59
CA CYS A 126 -13.05 -2.62 -2.38
C CYS A 126 -14.51 -2.72 -1.92
N GLU A 127 -14.95 -3.93 -1.59
CA GLU A 127 -16.26 -4.17 -0.95
C GLU A 127 -16.18 -3.92 0.56
N GLU A 128 -14.99 -4.07 1.12
CA GLU A 128 -14.70 -3.91 2.54
C GLU A 128 -13.33 -3.27 2.73
N ILE A 129 -13.21 -2.35 3.69
CA ILE A 129 -11.95 -1.67 3.98
C ILE A 129 -11.56 -1.89 5.44
N ILE A 130 -10.41 -2.53 5.62
CA ILE A 130 -9.73 -2.71 6.89
C ILE A 130 -8.76 -1.56 7.12
N VAL A 131 -8.87 -0.90 8.26
CA VAL A 131 -7.88 0.06 8.74
C VAL A 131 -7.13 -0.53 9.93
N VAL A 132 -5.81 -0.68 9.79
CA VAL A 132 -4.94 -0.98 10.93
C VAL A 132 -4.65 0.33 11.66
N TYR A 133 -5.16 0.44 12.88
CA TYR A 133 -5.25 1.67 13.63
C TYR A 133 -4.27 1.72 14.79
N ILE A 134 -3.65 2.89 14.94
CA ILE A 134 -3.05 3.39 16.17
C ILE A 134 -3.24 4.92 16.21
N PRO A 135 -3.31 5.55 17.39
CA PRO A 135 -3.40 7.00 17.49
C PRO A 135 -2.14 7.68 16.95
N LYS A 136 -2.27 8.93 16.50
CA LYS A 136 -1.20 9.71 15.85
C LYS A 136 0.05 9.83 16.71
N GLU A 137 -0.12 9.93 18.03
CA GLU A 137 0.95 10.01 19.01
C GLU A 137 1.82 8.74 18.98
N LEU A 138 1.18 7.57 18.85
CA LEU A 138 1.87 6.29 18.76
C LEU A 138 2.49 6.08 17.37
N GLN A 139 1.88 6.61 16.30
CA GLN A 139 2.51 6.65 14.98
C GLN A 139 3.84 7.40 15.03
N LEU A 140 3.84 8.57 15.67
CA LEU A 140 5.00 9.44 15.84
C LEU A 140 6.09 8.73 16.64
N GLU A 141 5.75 8.18 17.80
CA GLU A 141 6.71 7.46 18.66
C GLU A 141 7.37 6.29 17.91
N ARG A 142 6.55 5.43 17.29
CA ARG A 142 7.04 4.25 16.56
C ARG A 142 7.90 4.64 15.35
N LEU A 143 7.50 5.67 14.61
CA LEU A 143 8.24 6.14 13.44
C LEU A 143 9.60 6.71 13.83
N MET A 144 9.65 7.57 14.87
CA MET A 144 10.89 8.12 15.39
C MET A 144 11.82 7.01 15.89
N ARG A 145 11.31 6.06 16.67
CA ARG A 145 12.11 4.95 17.20
C ARG A 145 12.69 4.05 16.10
N ARG A 146 11.89 3.72 15.08
CA ARG A 146 12.31 2.82 13.99
C ARG A 146 13.30 3.46 13.03
N ASN A 147 13.10 4.74 12.70
CA ASN A 147 13.84 5.42 11.64
C ASN A 147 14.84 6.47 12.14
N GLN A 148 14.93 6.69 13.45
CA GLN A 148 15.78 7.69 14.09
C GLN A 148 15.51 9.13 13.59
N TYR A 149 14.28 9.41 13.17
CA TYR A 149 13.87 10.74 12.73
C TYR A 149 13.67 11.69 13.90
N THR A 150 13.90 12.98 13.64
CA THR A 150 13.42 14.05 14.51
C THR A 150 11.90 14.09 14.53
N LYS A 151 11.33 14.73 15.55
CA LYS A 151 9.87 14.92 15.65
C LYS A 151 9.29 15.62 14.41
N GLN A 152 9.98 16.63 13.89
CA GLN A 152 9.54 17.39 12.71
C GLN A 152 9.54 16.52 11.45
N GLU A 153 10.60 15.76 11.21
CA GLU A 153 10.69 14.85 10.06
C GLU A 153 9.63 13.74 10.11
N ALA A 154 9.35 13.21 11.30
CA ALA A 154 8.33 12.18 11.49
C ALA A 154 6.91 12.76 11.28
N LEU A 155 6.61 13.93 11.84
CA LEU A 155 5.33 14.62 11.63
C LEU A 155 5.10 14.96 10.17
N SER A 156 6.11 15.51 9.48
CA SER A 156 6.00 15.84 8.05
C SER A 156 5.63 14.64 7.19
N ARG A 157 6.05 13.42 7.58
CA ARG A 157 5.69 12.18 6.87
C ARG A 157 4.30 11.69 7.24
N ILE A 158 3.93 11.75 8.52
CA ILE A 158 2.57 11.37 8.97
C ILE A 158 1.53 12.29 8.32
N ASP A 159 1.82 13.58 8.27
CA ASP A 159 0.91 14.61 7.76
C ASP A 159 0.86 14.68 6.23
N SER A 160 1.75 13.96 5.53
CA SER A 160 1.67 13.82 4.07
C SER A 160 0.65 12.78 3.61
N GLN A 161 0.02 12.07 4.55
CA GLN A 161 -1.05 11.09 4.28
C GLN A 161 -2.37 11.59 4.87
N LEU A 162 -3.49 11.03 4.41
CA LEU A 162 -4.78 11.26 5.05
C LEU A 162 -4.69 10.83 6.53
N SER A 163 -5.21 11.67 7.43
CA SER A 163 -5.08 11.42 8.86
C SER A 163 -5.66 10.06 9.26
N ILE A 164 -5.05 9.40 10.25
CA ILE A 164 -5.51 8.09 10.70
C ILE A 164 -6.96 8.10 11.21
N GLU A 165 -7.41 9.22 11.79
CA GLU A 165 -8.81 9.38 12.22
C GLU A 165 -9.78 9.46 11.03
N GLU A 166 -9.39 10.13 9.93
CA GLU A 166 -10.20 10.13 8.71
C GLU A 166 -10.23 8.75 8.06
N LYS A 167 -9.11 8.02 8.06
CA LYS A 167 -9.09 6.62 7.61
C LYS A 167 -10.03 5.76 8.47
N ARG A 168 -9.96 5.89 9.80
CA ARG A 168 -10.81 5.17 10.76
C ARG A 168 -12.30 5.41 10.52
N LYS A 169 -12.72 6.65 10.25
CA LYS A 169 -14.12 6.98 9.96
C LYS A 169 -14.66 6.31 8.70
N ARG A 170 -13.79 5.99 7.75
CA ARG A 170 -14.12 5.39 6.45
C ARG A 170 -13.90 3.87 6.43
N ALA A 171 -13.50 3.28 7.54
CA ALA A 171 -13.25 1.85 7.65
C ALA A 171 -14.56 1.06 7.76
N THR A 172 -14.63 -0.09 7.10
CA THR A 172 -15.65 -1.11 7.39
C THR A 172 -15.24 -1.92 8.62
N VAL A 173 -13.94 -2.21 8.74
CA VAL A 173 -13.35 -2.99 9.83
C VAL A 173 -12.15 -2.23 10.40
N LEU A 174 -12.05 -2.16 11.72
CA LEU A 174 -10.94 -1.54 12.41
C LEU A 174 -10.14 -2.60 13.17
N LEU A 175 -8.84 -2.69 12.89
CA LEU A 175 -7.92 -3.53 13.65
C LEU A 175 -7.06 -2.65 14.56
N ASP A 176 -7.25 -2.75 15.88
CA ASP A 176 -6.48 -1.98 16.86
C ASP A 176 -5.11 -2.63 17.10
N ASN A 177 -4.04 -1.89 16.79
CA ASN A 177 -2.66 -2.31 17.00
C ASN A 177 -1.93 -1.52 18.10
N GLN A 178 -2.66 -1.03 19.10
CA GLN A 178 -2.08 -0.45 20.32
C GLN A 178 -1.55 -1.52 21.29
N GLY A 179 -2.13 -2.72 21.25
CA GLY A 179 -1.79 -3.85 22.11
C GLY A 179 -0.61 -4.70 21.63
N THR A 180 -0.64 -5.98 21.98
CA THR A 180 0.37 -6.96 21.54
C THR A 180 0.10 -7.47 20.14
N ILE A 181 1.13 -8.01 19.49
CA ILE A 181 0.99 -8.64 18.17
C ILE A 181 0.00 -9.82 18.19
N GLN A 182 -0.10 -10.55 19.31
CA GLN A 182 -1.07 -11.64 19.46
C GLN A 182 -2.50 -11.12 19.49
N GLN A 183 -2.76 -9.98 20.15
CA GLN A 183 -4.08 -9.35 20.16
C GLN A 183 -4.46 -8.86 18.75
N LEU A 184 -3.50 -8.37 17.97
CA LEU A 184 -3.74 -8.01 16.57
C LEU A 184 -4.10 -9.25 15.73
N TYR A 185 -3.35 -10.36 15.90
CA TYR A 185 -3.61 -11.60 15.19
C TYR A 185 -4.99 -12.19 15.52
N GLN A 186 -5.41 -12.15 16.78
CA GLN A 186 -6.75 -12.58 17.18
C GLN A 186 -7.85 -11.77 16.47
N GLN A 187 -7.69 -10.45 16.34
CA GLN A 187 -8.65 -9.63 15.60
C GLN A 187 -8.68 -9.99 14.11
N VAL A 188 -7.53 -10.29 13.50
CA VAL A 188 -7.45 -10.73 12.10
C VAL A 188 -8.13 -12.09 11.91
N GLU A 189 -7.89 -13.05 12.81
CA GLU A 189 -8.52 -14.38 12.76
C GLU A 189 -10.04 -14.27 12.93
N GLN A 190 -10.51 -13.45 13.87
CA GLN A 190 -11.94 -13.19 14.06
C GLN A 190 -12.58 -12.62 12.79
N TRP A 191 -11.98 -11.56 12.23
CA TRP A 191 -12.44 -10.96 10.99
C TRP A 191 -12.49 -11.96 9.82
N LEU A 192 -11.49 -12.85 9.72
CA LEU A 192 -11.47 -13.89 8.69
C LEU A 192 -12.61 -14.90 8.83
N VAL A 193 -12.97 -15.28 10.06
CA VAL A 193 -14.09 -16.19 10.31
C VAL A 193 -15.39 -15.54 9.88
N GLU A 194 -15.63 -14.30 10.29
CA GLU A 194 -16.83 -13.52 9.95
C GLU A 194 -16.93 -13.37 8.42
N THR A 195 -15.85 -12.95 7.77
CA THR A 195 -15.82 -12.74 6.32
C THR A 195 -16.05 -14.04 5.52
N LYS A 196 -15.48 -15.16 5.97
CA LYS A 196 -15.70 -16.45 5.30
C LYS A 196 -17.14 -16.92 5.43
N ASN A 197 -17.80 -16.66 6.55
CA ASN A 197 -19.21 -16.98 6.72
C ASN A 197 -20.08 -16.15 5.77
N ASP A 198 -19.78 -14.86 5.61
CA ASP A 198 -20.50 -13.97 4.69
C ASP A 198 -20.36 -14.40 3.23
N ILE A 199 -19.18 -14.89 2.82
CA ILE A 199 -18.94 -15.37 1.45
C ILE A 199 -19.72 -16.66 1.13
N LEU A 200 -20.06 -17.45 2.14
CA LEU A 200 -20.76 -18.73 1.99
C LEU A 200 -22.30 -18.61 1.98
N GLN A 201 -22.83 -17.41 2.25
CA GLN A 201 -24.28 -17.10 2.21
C GLN A 201 -24.68 -16.53 0.86
#